data_AF-A0A7X6D562-F1
#
_entry.id   AF-A0A7X6D562-F1
#
_cell.length_a   1.000
_cell.length_b   1.000
_cell.length_c   1.000
_cell.angle_alpha   90.00
_cell.angle_beta   90.00
_cell.angle_gamma   90.00
#
_symmetry.space_group_name_H-M   'P 1'
#
loop_
_entity.id
_entity.type
_entity.pdbx_description
1 polymer ?
#
loop_
_entity_poly.entity_id
_entity_poly.type
_entity_poly.pdbx_seq_one_letter_code
_entity_poly.pdbx_strand_id
1 'polypeptide(L)'
;MGAGPVVSPPTCPHRERGSTDVADEQRPETAESPEGTAAVKPAEPKPRKNGLAPKVSDELAENMKSGWADTERTDLEPVAQAEHTARRRAALSERFPGERLVVPAGRLKTRSNDTDYPFRASVEYAYLTGDQSENGVLVLEPTAEGHDATLYLLPRSDRDNGEFWLSAQGELWVGRRQSLTEAERRYGMPCADVRKVAALLAEARGPVRVVRSYDATVEAALTDKVTAERDAEFQTFLSEMRLVKDDFEIAELTFACEATARGFEDVVKVLDRAQATSERYIEGTFFLRARVEGNDVGYGSICASGPNATTLHWVRNDGSVNDGDLLLLDAGVETRELYTADVTRTLPVNGRFTELQRKIYDAVYDAQEAGIAAVRPGAKYRDFHQAAQRVLTERLVEWGLVEGPVERVLELGLQRRWTLHGTGHMLGLDVHDCATARRETYAEGTLEPGMCLTVEPGLYFQADDLTVPEEYRGIGVRIEDDFLVTEDGCRNLSGMLPRRAEDVERWMADLGAASA
;
A
#
# COMPACT_ATOMS: atom_id res chain seq x y z
N MET A 1 28.54 -12.99 60.79
CA MET A 1 29.28 -11.76 61.13
C MET A 1 29.83 -11.17 59.85
N GLY A 2 29.59 -9.88 59.60
CA GLY A 2 30.20 -9.15 58.48
C GLY A 2 29.23 -8.79 57.36
N ALA A 3 28.57 -7.65 57.51
CA ALA A 3 27.80 -6.97 56.49
C ALA A 3 28.73 -6.16 55.55
N GLY A 4 28.31 -5.99 54.29
CA GLY A 4 28.84 -4.99 53.35
C GLY A 4 27.77 -4.70 52.29
N PRO A 5 27.50 -3.43 51.92
CA PRO A 5 26.18 -3.02 51.42
C PRO A 5 26.11 -2.87 49.89
N VAL A 6 24.91 -3.12 49.36
CA VAL A 6 24.47 -2.85 48.00
C VAL A 6 24.17 -1.34 47.87
N VAL A 7 24.72 -0.71 46.83
CA VAL A 7 24.49 0.70 46.49
C VAL A 7 23.31 0.80 45.53
N SER A 8 22.23 1.45 45.97
CA SER A 8 21.08 1.84 45.14
C SER A 8 21.28 3.26 44.57
N PRO A 9 20.74 3.58 43.38
CA PRO A 9 20.82 4.92 42.80
C PRO A 9 19.83 5.91 43.48
N PRO A 10 20.10 7.23 43.39
CA PRO A 10 19.39 8.23 44.20
C PRO A 10 18.00 8.56 43.65
N THR A 11 17.04 8.63 44.57
CA THR A 11 15.71 9.22 44.40
C THR A 11 15.79 10.75 44.42
N CYS A 12 15.11 11.39 43.46
CA CYS A 12 14.96 12.85 43.42
C CYS A 12 13.77 13.28 44.32
N PRO A 13 13.84 14.41 45.05
CA PRO A 13 12.86 14.73 46.07
C PRO A 13 11.59 15.39 45.50
N HIS A 14 10.46 15.04 46.12
CA HIS A 14 9.18 15.71 46.00
C HIS A 14 9.30 17.22 46.24
N ARG A 15 8.69 18.01 45.34
CA ARG A 15 8.35 19.42 45.57
C ARG A 15 6.85 19.58 45.40
N GLU A 16 6.14 19.72 46.51
CA GLU A 16 4.79 20.28 46.53
C GLU A 16 4.85 21.76 46.11
N ARG A 17 3.95 22.16 45.22
CA ARG A 17 3.32 23.49 45.22
C ARG A 17 2.21 23.59 44.15
N GLY A 18 1.04 23.99 44.61
CA GLY A 18 0.22 25.01 43.92
C GLY A 18 -0.81 24.50 42.93
N SER A 19 -1.99 24.17 43.45
CA SER A 19 -3.26 24.13 42.72
C SER A 19 -3.60 25.50 42.11
N THR A 20 -3.71 25.56 40.78
CA THR A 20 -4.64 26.45 40.08
C THR A 20 -5.16 25.73 38.85
N ASP A 21 -6.45 25.39 38.89
CA ASP A 21 -7.30 24.98 37.78
C ASP A 21 -7.16 25.93 36.59
N VAL A 22 -6.94 25.40 35.37
CA VAL A 22 -7.72 25.73 34.16
C VAL A 22 -7.61 24.53 33.21
N ALA A 23 -8.58 23.62 33.27
CA ALA A 23 -8.90 22.73 32.18
C ALA A 23 -9.92 23.46 31.29
N ASP A 24 -9.58 23.70 30.03
CA ASP A 24 -10.55 24.14 29.02
C ASP A 24 -10.70 23.01 28.01
N GLU A 25 -11.67 22.14 28.29
CA GLU A 25 -12.14 21.08 27.40
C GLU A 25 -12.91 21.71 26.24
N GLN A 26 -12.34 21.68 25.03
CA GLN A 26 -13.10 21.98 23.82
C GLN A 26 -14.04 20.82 23.50
N ARG A 27 -15.29 20.92 23.98
CA ARG A 27 -16.44 20.23 23.41
C ARG A 27 -16.79 20.83 22.04
N PRO A 28 -17.26 20.04 21.06
CA PRO A 28 -17.81 20.59 19.83
C PRO A 28 -19.17 21.22 20.14
N GLU A 29 -19.33 22.49 19.78
CA GLU A 29 -20.59 23.22 19.88
C GLU A 29 -21.66 22.53 19.00
N THR A 30 -22.78 22.20 19.63
CA THR A 30 -24.04 21.85 18.98
C THR A 30 -24.53 23.05 18.17
N ALA A 31 -24.65 22.89 16.85
CA ALA A 31 -25.25 23.87 15.97
C ALA A 31 -26.77 23.90 16.18
N GLU A 32 -27.29 25.05 16.61
CA GLU A 32 -28.72 25.37 16.54
C GLU A 32 -29.13 25.60 15.08
N SER A 33 -30.26 25.03 14.68
CA SER A 33 -30.86 25.13 13.34
C SER A 33 -31.34 26.56 13.04
N PRO A 34 -31.05 27.13 11.86
CA PRO A 34 -31.86 28.18 11.29
C PRO A 34 -32.76 27.64 10.18
N GLU A 35 -34.07 27.82 10.35
CA GLU A 35 -35.05 27.79 9.26
C GLU A 35 -34.70 28.88 8.24
N GLY A 36 -34.64 28.53 6.96
CA GLY A 36 -34.57 29.50 5.86
C GLY A 36 -33.69 29.06 4.70
N THR A 37 -34.33 28.68 3.59
CA THR A 37 -33.70 28.46 2.29
C THR A 37 -33.02 29.74 1.79
N ALA A 38 -31.74 29.90 2.08
CA ALA A 38 -30.86 30.88 1.46
C ALA A 38 -29.61 30.14 0.94
N ALA A 39 -29.22 30.42 -0.31
CA ALA A 39 -27.98 29.89 -0.88
C ALA A 39 -26.81 30.19 0.06
N VAL A 40 -26.17 29.14 0.59
CA VAL A 40 -24.99 29.27 1.45
C VAL A 40 -23.88 29.89 0.62
N LYS A 41 -23.57 31.18 0.86
CA LYS A 41 -22.33 31.76 0.37
C LYS A 41 -21.17 30.97 0.98
N PRO A 42 -20.14 30.59 0.21
CA PRO A 42 -18.94 29.98 0.79
C PRO A 42 -18.44 30.86 1.93
N ALA A 43 -18.20 30.28 3.10
CA ALA A 43 -17.64 31.02 4.22
C ALA A 43 -16.28 31.58 3.80
N GLU A 44 -16.05 32.88 4.02
CA GLU A 44 -14.76 33.49 3.72
C GLU A 44 -13.65 32.78 4.52
N PRO A 45 -12.55 32.37 3.87
CA PRO A 45 -11.48 31.65 4.53
C PRO A 45 -10.86 32.52 5.64
N LYS A 46 -10.82 31.98 6.86
CA LYS A 46 -10.29 32.68 8.04
C LYS A 46 -8.75 32.61 8.09
N PRO A 47 -8.06 33.68 8.54
CA PRO A 47 -6.62 33.66 8.74
C PRO A 47 -6.21 32.62 9.79
N ARG A 48 -4.99 32.09 9.67
CA ARG A 48 -4.46 31.05 10.58
C ARG A 48 -4.36 31.56 12.02
N LYS A 49 -4.73 30.72 12.98
CA LYS A 49 -4.71 31.03 14.44
C LYS A 49 -3.34 31.51 14.95
N ASN A 50 -2.24 30.99 14.40
CA ASN A 50 -0.86 31.36 14.74
C ASN A 50 -0.17 32.19 13.64
N GLY A 51 -0.95 32.82 12.74
CA GLY A 51 -0.40 33.66 11.67
C GLY A 51 0.23 34.95 12.22
N LEU A 52 1.35 35.37 11.65
CA LEU A 52 2.02 36.63 12.01
C LEU A 52 1.19 37.87 11.64
N ALA A 53 0.24 37.73 10.70
CA ALA A 53 -0.71 38.76 10.31
C ALA A 53 -2.12 38.37 10.77
N PRO A 54 -2.70 39.06 11.77
CA PRO A 54 -4.01 38.70 12.31
C PRO A 54 -5.18 39.12 11.41
N LYS A 55 -4.93 40.00 10.43
CA LYS A 55 -5.93 40.52 9.48
C LYS A 55 -5.33 40.75 8.10
N VAL A 56 -6.20 40.67 7.09
CA VAL A 56 -5.95 41.07 5.71
C VAL A 56 -6.45 42.49 5.53
N SER A 57 -5.67 43.39 4.92
CA SER A 57 -6.19 44.71 4.53
C SER A 57 -6.93 44.63 3.20
N ASP A 58 -7.88 45.53 2.98
CA ASP A 58 -8.65 45.59 1.74
C ASP A 58 -7.73 45.80 0.52
N GLU A 59 -6.68 46.63 0.66
CA GLU A 59 -5.71 46.85 -0.42
C GLU A 59 -4.92 45.60 -0.78
N LEU A 60 -4.56 44.77 0.21
CA LEU A 60 -3.91 43.49 -0.06
C LEU A 60 -4.89 42.53 -0.72
N ALA A 61 -6.14 42.46 -0.25
CA ALA A 61 -7.16 41.61 -0.86
C ALA A 61 -7.39 41.98 -2.33
N GLU A 62 -7.53 43.27 -2.65
CA GLU A 62 -7.68 43.73 -4.03
C GLU A 62 -6.42 43.48 -4.88
N ASN A 63 -5.23 43.67 -4.32
CA ASN A 63 -3.99 43.32 -5.00
C ASN A 63 -3.94 41.83 -5.35
N MET A 64 -4.28 40.96 -4.39
CA MET A 64 -4.27 39.50 -4.54
C MET A 64 -5.33 38.97 -5.53
N LYS A 65 -6.34 39.76 -5.91
CA LYS A 65 -7.33 39.40 -6.94
C LYS A 65 -6.87 39.77 -8.36
N SER A 66 -5.92 40.70 -8.49
CA SER A 66 -5.59 41.34 -9.76
C SER A 66 -4.36 40.74 -10.46
N GLY A 67 -4.29 40.85 -11.79
CA GLY A 67 -3.06 40.57 -12.56
C GLY A 67 -2.74 39.09 -12.82
N TRP A 68 -3.66 38.16 -12.52
CA TRP A 68 -3.49 36.73 -12.80
C TRP A 68 -3.95 36.38 -14.22
N ALA A 69 -3.17 35.54 -14.90
CA ALA A 69 -3.57 34.96 -16.18
C ALA A 69 -4.61 33.84 -15.99
N ASP A 70 -5.43 33.60 -17.02
CA ASP A 70 -6.17 32.35 -17.12
C ASP A 70 -5.19 31.19 -17.33
N THR A 71 -5.34 30.18 -16.49
CA THR A 71 -4.47 29.00 -16.48
C THR A 71 -5.20 27.76 -17.00
N GLU A 72 -6.45 27.87 -17.42
CA GLU A 72 -7.26 26.74 -17.89
C GLU A 72 -6.57 25.98 -19.03
N ARG A 73 -6.38 24.67 -18.84
CA ARG A 73 -5.84 23.78 -19.87
C ARG A 73 -6.98 23.22 -20.71
N THR A 74 -6.84 23.34 -22.02
CA THR A 74 -7.85 22.86 -22.98
C THR A 74 -7.34 21.70 -23.83
N ASP A 75 -6.03 21.50 -23.87
CA ASP A 75 -5.31 20.44 -24.59
C ASP A 75 -4.99 19.25 -23.67
N LEU A 76 -5.95 18.84 -22.84
CA LEU A 76 -5.79 17.69 -21.95
C LEU A 76 -6.30 16.41 -22.62
N GLU A 77 -5.44 15.40 -22.63
CA GLU A 77 -5.80 14.04 -23.01
C GLU A 77 -6.37 13.27 -21.80
N PRO A 78 -7.27 12.30 -22.02
CA PRO A 78 -7.71 11.37 -20.99
C PRO A 78 -6.55 10.61 -20.33
N VAL A 79 -6.73 10.15 -19.08
CA VAL A 79 -5.81 9.21 -18.43
C VAL A 79 -5.78 7.89 -19.19
N ALA A 80 -4.65 7.17 -19.14
CA ALA A 80 -4.49 5.90 -19.83
C ALA A 80 -5.58 4.88 -19.43
N GLN A 81 -5.98 4.84 -18.16
CA GLN A 81 -7.04 3.95 -17.69
C GLN A 81 -8.48 4.45 -17.91
N ALA A 82 -8.73 5.55 -18.65
CA ALA A 82 -10.07 6.14 -18.74
C ALA A 82 -11.13 5.15 -19.26
N GLU A 83 -10.81 4.40 -20.32
CA GLU A 83 -11.70 3.37 -20.87
C GLU A 83 -11.87 2.17 -19.93
N HIS A 84 -10.79 1.77 -19.23
CA HIS A 84 -10.80 0.68 -18.25
C HIS A 84 -11.71 1.01 -17.06
N THR A 85 -11.56 2.20 -16.49
CA THR A 85 -12.39 2.67 -15.38
C THR A 85 -13.86 2.78 -15.78
N ALA A 86 -14.17 3.18 -17.01
CA ALA A 86 -15.55 3.20 -17.53
C ALA A 86 -16.16 1.79 -17.57
N ARG A 87 -15.42 0.79 -18.05
CA ARG A 87 -15.86 -0.63 -18.03
C ARG A 87 -16.11 -1.13 -16.61
N ARG A 88 -15.23 -0.80 -15.67
CA ARG A 88 -15.37 -1.17 -14.25
C ARG A 88 -16.63 -0.55 -13.63
N ARG A 89 -16.89 0.74 -13.89
CA ARG A 89 -18.15 1.40 -13.46
C ARG A 89 -19.39 0.78 -14.10
N ALA A 90 -19.32 0.34 -15.36
CA ALA A 90 -20.43 -0.35 -16.00
C ALA A 90 -20.74 -1.71 -15.33
N ALA A 91 -19.73 -2.47 -14.92
CA ALA A 91 -19.92 -3.72 -14.18
C ALA A 91 -20.59 -3.49 -12.81
N LEU A 92 -20.23 -2.40 -12.10
CA LEU A 92 -20.96 -1.99 -10.89
C LEU A 92 -22.42 -1.67 -11.17
N SER A 93 -22.66 -0.95 -12.27
CA SER A 93 -24.01 -0.57 -12.68
C SER A 93 -24.89 -1.79 -12.99
N GLU A 94 -24.33 -2.81 -13.63
CA GLU A 94 -25.03 -4.08 -13.88
C GLU A 94 -25.30 -4.86 -12.60
N ARG A 95 -24.36 -4.85 -11.64
CA ARG A 95 -24.46 -5.62 -10.41
C ARG A 95 -25.45 -5.05 -9.39
N PHE A 96 -25.57 -3.72 -9.32
CA PHE A 96 -26.36 -3.03 -8.30
C PHE A 96 -27.39 -2.07 -8.92
N PRO A 97 -28.32 -2.56 -9.76
CA PRO A 97 -29.28 -1.69 -10.44
C PRO A 97 -30.22 -1.02 -9.43
N GLY A 98 -30.50 0.27 -9.64
CA GLY A 98 -31.44 1.02 -8.80
C GLY A 98 -30.88 1.44 -7.43
N GLU A 99 -29.61 1.18 -7.14
CA GLU A 99 -28.95 1.54 -5.89
C GLU A 99 -27.90 2.63 -6.11
N ARG A 100 -27.87 3.67 -5.27
CA ARG A 100 -26.80 4.67 -5.35
C ARG A 100 -25.50 4.09 -4.81
N LEU A 101 -24.41 4.23 -5.56
CA LEU A 101 -23.08 3.77 -5.14
C LEU A 101 -22.18 4.96 -4.84
N VAL A 102 -21.53 4.95 -3.68
CA VAL A 102 -20.69 6.06 -3.20
C VAL A 102 -19.31 5.53 -2.82
N VAL A 103 -18.28 6.06 -3.47
CA VAL A 103 -16.89 5.62 -3.30
C VAL A 103 -16.01 6.84 -2.98
N PRO A 104 -15.69 7.10 -1.71
CA PRO A 104 -14.82 8.21 -1.31
C PRO A 104 -13.33 7.89 -1.56
N ALA A 105 -12.56 8.86 -2.03
CA ALA A 105 -11.11 8.76 -2.18
C ALA A 105 -10.36 8.71 -0.83
N GLY A 106 -10.94 9.32 0.20
CA GLY A 106 -10.34 9.44 1.53
C GLY A 106 -9.90 10.86 1.88
N ARG A 107 -9.46 11.00 3.13
CA ARG A 107 -8.98 12.27 3.73
C ARG A 107 -7.51 12.13 4.11
N LEU A 108 -6.80 13.26 4.16
CA LEU A 108 -5.48 13.34 4.76
C LEU A 108 -5.47 12.77 6.19
N LYS A 109 -4.35 12.14 6.55
CA LYS A 109 -4.10 11.61 7.89
C LYS A 109 -2.95 12.37 8.52
N THR A 110 -3.19 12.91 9.71
CA THR A 110 -2.16 13.65 10.44
C THR A 110 -0.99 12.75 10.82
N ARG A 111 0.24 13.18 10.48
CA ARG A 111 1.49 12.56 10.90
C ARG A 111 1.98 13.15 12.21
N SER A 112 2.11 14.47 12.27
CA SER A 112 2.56 15.19 13.46
C SER A 112 2.09 16.64 13.41
N ASN A 113 1.20 17.01 14.32
CA ASN A 113 0.62 18.36 14.40
C ASN A 113 -0.04 18.80 13.08
N ASP A 114 0.51 19.82 12.40
CA ASP A 114 0.02 20.41 11.16
C ASP A 114 0.65 19.79 9.91
N THR A 115 1.30 18.63 10.07
CA THR A 115 1.87 17.85 8.96
C THR A 115 1.11 16.54 8.81
N ASP A 116 0.75 16.24 7.57
CA ASP A 116 0.05 15.01 7.19
C ASP A 116 1.03 13.98 6.60
N TYR A 117 0.61 12.71 6.61
CA TYR A 117 1.26 11.69 5.78
C TYR A 117 1.01 12.02 4.30
N PRO A 118 1.91 11.59 3.38
CA PRO A 118 1.62 11.61 1.96
C PRO A 118 0.25 10.98 1.68
N PHE A 119 -0.58 11.67 0.91
CA PHE A 119 -1.91 11.17 0.59
C PHE A 119 -1.82 10.01 -0.40
N ARG A 120 -2.61 8.97 -0.14
CA ARG A 120 -2.86 7.87 -1.06
C ARG A 120 -4.36 7.61 -1.08
N ALA A 121 -4.96 7.64 -2.26
CA ALA A 121 -6.39 7.41 -2.42
C ALA A 121 -6.78 5.97 -2.01
N SER A 122 -8.03 5.80 -1.60
CA SER A 122 -8.65 4.49 -1.44
C SER A 122 -8.57 3.73 -2.77
N VAL A 123 -8.36 2.43 -2.67
CA VAL A 123 -8.08 1.64 -3.87
C VAL A 123 -9.33 1.49 -4.73
N GLU A 124 -10.50 1.36 -4.12
CA GLU A 124 -11.78 1.31 -4.81
C GLU A 124 -12.00 2.58 -5.65
N TYR A 125 -11.66 3.74 -5.09
CA TYR A 125 -11.78 5.02 -5.80
C TYR A 125 -10.80 5.11 -6.97
N ALA A 126 -9.53 4.83 -6.73
CA ALA A 126 -8.50 4.89 -7.78
C ALA A 126 -8.79 3.89 -8.90
N TYR A 127 -9.23 2.67 -8.56
CA TYR A 127 -9.60 1.61 -9.50
C TYR A 127 -10.77 2.01 -10.42
N LEU A 128 -11.74 2.79 -9.90
CA LEU A 128 -12.95 3.19 -10.63
C LEU A 128 -12.86 4.54 -11.33
N THR A 129 -11.83 5.34 -11.06
CA THR A 129 -11.73 6.73 -11.57
C THR A 129 -10.41 7.03 -12.27
N GLY A 130 -9.32 6.42 -11.82
CA GLY A 130 -7.95 6.84 -12.15
C GLY A 130 -7.54 8.18 -11.52
N ASP A 131 -8.42 8.83 -10.74
CA ASP A 131 -8.08 10.01 -9.95
C ASP A 131 -7.48 9.60 -8.61
N GLN A 132 -6.58 10.45 -8.11
CA GLN A 132 -5.91 10.26 -6.82
C GLN A 132 -5.99 11.51 -5.95
N SER A 133 -6.93 12.41 -6.26
CA SER A 133 -7.09 13.64 -5.51
C SER A 133 -7.68 13.35 -4.14
N GLU A 134 -7.13 13.98 -3.11
CA GLU A 134 -7.72 13.94 -1.78
C GLU A 134 -9.13 14.51 -1.76
N ASN A 135 -9.95 14.01 -0.81
CA ASN A 135 -11.31 14.45 -0.59
C ASN A 135 -12.30 14.17 -1.73
N GLY A 136 -11.87 13.54 -2.84
CA GLY A 136 -12.74 13.20 -3.96
C GLY A 136 -13.81 12.18 -3.57
N VAL A 137 -14.95 12.20 -4.28
CA VAL A 137 -16.02 11.21 -4.12
C VAL A 137 -16.59 10.85 -5.48
N LEU A 138 -16.53 9.57 -5.84
CA LEU A 138 -17.26 9.04 -6.98
C LEU A 138 -18.68 8.68 -6.54
N VAL A 139 -19.69 9.18 -7.25
CA VAL A 139 -21.09 8.80 -7.05
C VAL A 139 -21.65 8.25 -8.36
N LEU A 140 -22.25 7.06 -8.30
CA LEU A 140 -23.06 6.49 -9.36
C LEU A 140 -24.52 6.64 -8.96
N GLU A 141 -25.24 7.51 -9.66
CA GLU A 141 -26.68 7.74 -9.46
C GLU A 141 -27.49 6.76 -10.30
N PRO A 142 -28.44 6.00 -9.71
CA PRO A 142 -29.20 5.02 -10.47
C PRO A 142 -30.18 5.69 -11.43
N THR A 143 -30.25 5.18 -12.64
CA THR A 143 -31.18 5.57 -13.70
C THR A 143 -32.04 4.37 -14.12
N ALA A 144 -32.96 4.58 -15.07
CA ALA A 144 -33.77 3.49 -15.62
C ALA A 144 -32.93 2.48 -16.44
N GLU A 145 -31.77 2.89 -16.95
CA GLU A 145 -30.92 2.10 -17.86
C GLU A 145 -29.57 1.71 -17.25
N GLY A 146 -29.28 2.11 -16.02
CA GLY A 146 -27.99 1.86 -15.36
C GLY A 146 -27.67 2.94 -14.32
N HIS A 147 -26.53 3.61 -14.48
CA HIS A 147 -26.12 4.71 -13.62
C HIS A 147 -25.49 5.87 -14.40
N ASP A 148 -25.72 7.08 -13.92
CA ASP A 148 -24.92 8.25 -14.28
C ASP A 148 -23.79 8.41 -13.26
N ALA A 149 -22.54 8.32 -13.72
CA ALA A 149 -21.36 8.51 -12.87
C ALA A 149 -20.96 9.99 -12.83
N THR A 150 -20.75 10.54 -11.63
CA THR A 150 -20.20 11.88 -11.42
C THR A 150 -19.04 11.83 -10.43
N LEU A 151 -17.93 12.47 -10.80
CA LEU A 151 -16.75 12.62 -9.96
C LEU A 151 -16.79 13.95 -9.21
N TYR A 152 -16.95 13.91 -7.89
CA TYR A 152 -16.99 15.10 -7.06
C TYR A 152 -15.57 15.45 -6.59
N LEU A 153 -15.05 16.58 -7.06
CA LEU A 153 -13.71 17.08 -6.75
C LEU A 153 -13.79 18.49 -6.17
N LEU A 154 -12.77 18.87 -5.41
CA LEU A 154 -12.62 20.27 -5.03
C LEU A 154 -12.27 21.07 -6.30
N PRO A 155 -13.01 22.14 -6.67
CA PRO A 155 -12.71 22.88 -7.88
C PRO A 155 -11.41 23.69 -7.72
N ARG A 156 -10.92 24.25 -8.83
CA ARG A 156 -9.85 25.25 -8.82
C ARG A 156 -10.16 26.34 -7.79
N SER A 157 -9.14 26.80 -7.07
CA SER A 157 -9.31 27.86 -6.08
C SER A 157 -9.85 29.13 -6.72
N ASP A 158 -10.89 29.67 -6.11
CA ASP A 158 -11.40 30.98 -6.48
C ASP A 158 -10.46 32.09 -5.94
N ARG A 159 -10.00 32.95 -6.85
CA ARG A 159 -9.12 34.08 -6.51
C ARG A 159 -9.91 35.29 -5.99
N ASP A 160 -11.17 35.43 -6.36
CA ASP A 160 -12.01 36.58 -6.02
C ASP A 160 -12.48 36.52 -4.56
N ASN A 161 -12.70 35.31 -4.03
CA ASN A 161 -13.12 35.09 -2.64
C ASN A 161 -11.95 34.82 -1.67
N GLY A 162 -10.72 34.81 -2.16
CA GLY A 162 -9.51 34.58 -1.38
C GLY A 162 -9.16 33.12 -1.10
N GLU A 163 -9.94 32.13 -1.54
CA GLU A 163 -9.65 30.70 -1.39
C GLU A 163 -8.26 30.34 -1.87
N PHE A 164 -7.79 30.94 -2.98
CA PHE A 164 -6.45 30.73 -3.52
C PHE A 164 -5.31 30.90 -2.49
N TRP A 165 -5.41 31.86 -1.58
CA TRP A 165 -4.29 32.30 -0.74
C TRP A 165 -4.60 32.37 0.77
N LEU A 166 -5.87 32.41 1.18
CA LEU A 166 -6.28 32.35 2.59
C LEU A 166 -6.63 30.94 3.05
N SER A 167 -7.14 30.10 2.14
CA SER A 167 -7.46 28.72 2.48
C SER A 167 -6.20 27.88 2.67
N ALA A 168 -6.19 26.99 3.66
CA ALA A 168 -5.11 26.01 3.81
C ALA A 168 -5.03 25.07 2.59
N GLN A 169 -6.16 24.85 1.91
CA GLN A 169 -6.28 24.09 0.66
C GLN A 169 -6.23 24.99 -0.58
N GLY A 170 -5.83 26.25 -0.45
CA GLY A 170 -5.68 27.17 -1.59
C GLY A 170 -4.49 26.78 -2.47
N GLU A 171 -4.60 26.95 -3.78
CA GLU A 171 -3.53 26.54 -4.72
C GLU A 171 -2.18 27.26 -4.49
N LEU A 172 -2.16 28.41 -3.80
CA LEU A 172 -0.90 29.06 -3.39
C LEU A 172 -0.12 28.20 -2.37
N TRP A 173 -0.82 27.40 -1.57
CA TRP A 173 -0.24 26.60 -0.49
C TRP A 173 0.01 25.15 -0.91
N VAL A 174 -0.93 24.55 -1.63
CA VAL A 174 -0.91 23.12 -1.94
C VAL A 174 -0.60 22.82 -3.41
N GLY A 175 -0.35 23.86 -4.21
CA GLY A 175 -0.10 23.75 -5.63
C GLY A 175 -1.39 23.73 -6.46
N ARG A 176 -1.19 23.76 -7.78
CA ARG A 176 -2.29 23.86 -8.76
C ARG A 176 -3.23 22.66 -8.69
N ARG A 177 -4.52 22.96 -8.81
CA ARG A 177 -5.61 21.99 -8.96
C ARG A 177 -6.20 22.05 -10.37
N GLN A 178 -6.70 20.90 -10.82
CA GLN A 178 -7.53 20.85 -12.02
C GLN A 178 -8.83 21.63 -11.76
N SER A 179 -9.32 22.36 -12.77
CA SER A 179 -10.71 22.79 -12.78
C SER A 179 -11.62 21.57 -12.97
N LEU A 180 -12.92 21.72 -12.73
CA LEU A 180 -13.87 20.62 -13.01
C LEU A 180 -13.88 20.27 -14.50
N THR A 181 -13.80 21.26 -15.40
CA THR A 181 -13.71 21.04 -16.85
C THR A 181 -12.42 20.32 -17.26
N GLU A 182 -11.28 20.65 -16.64
CA GLU A 182 -10.02 19.94 -16.86
C GLU A 182 -10.15 18.47 -16.41
N ALA A 183 -10.76 18.24 -15.24
CA ALA A 183 -10.98 16.91 -14.71
C ALA A 183 -11.94 16.09 -15.57
N GLU A 184 -13.02 16.69 -16.11
CA GLU A 184 -13.93 16.02 -17.04
C GLU A 184 -13.22 15.50 -18.28
N ARG A 185 -12.34 16.31 -18.87
CA ARG A 185 -11.51 15.88 -20.02
C ARG A 185 -10.54 14.78 -19.63
N ARG A 186 -9.94 14.89 -18.45
CA ARG A 186 -8.91 13.97 -17.96
C ARG A 186 -9.47 12.60 -17.59
N TYR A 187 -10.64 12.53 -16.96
CA TYR A 187 -11.22 11.29 -16.45
C TYR A 187 -12.39 10.76 -17.30
N GLY A 188 -12.81 11.51 -18.32
CA GLY A 188 -13.84 11.08 -19.27
C GLY A 188 -15.22 10.90 -18.64
N MET A 189 -15.52 11.64 -17.56
CA MET A 189 -16.83 11.62 -16.90
C MET A 189 -17.18 12.98 -16.30
N PRO A 190 -18.47 13.31 -16.11
CA PRO A 190 -18.91 14.55 -15.47
C PRO A 190 -18.23 14.79 -14.12
N CYS A 191 -17.84 16.04 -13.85
CA CYS A 191 -17.24 16.42 -12.57
C CYS A 191 -18.02 17.54 -11.89
N ALA A 192 -18.14 17.45 -10.56
CA ALA A 192 -18.89 18.40 -9.75
C ALA A 192 -18.11 18.85 -8.50
N ASP A 193 -18.54 19.94 -7.89
CA ASP A 193 -17.92 20.48 -6.68
C ASP A 193 -18.21 19.58 -5.46
N VAL A 194 -17.16 19.00 -4.88
CA VAL A 194 -17.26 18.10 -3.73
C VAL A 194 -17.84 18.74 -2.49
N ARG A 195 -17.80 20.07 -2.37
CA ARG A 195 -18.45 20.79 -1.25
C ARG A 195 -19.97 20.60 -1.25
N LYS A 196 -20.56 20.19 -2.37
CA LYS A 196 -22.01 19.93 -2.51
C LYS A 196 -22.39 18.47 -2.22
N VAL A 197 -21.42 17.55 -2.16
CA VAL A 197 -21.70 16.10 -2.14
C VAL A 197 -22.46 15.69 -0.88
N ALA A 198 -22.11 16.23 0.30
CA ALA A 198 -22.76 15.86 1.55
C ALA A 198 -24.26 16.22 1.56
N ALA A 199 -24.62 17.40 1.03
CA ALA A 199 -26.02 17.80 0.90
C ALA A 199 -26.78 16.90 -0.08
N LEU A 200 -26.18 16.59 -1.23
CA LEU A 200 -26.75 15.69 -2.24
C LEU A 200 -26.97 14.27 -1.69
N LEU A 201 -26.05 13.77 -0.88
CA LEU A 201 -26.15 12.46 -0.23
C LEU A 201 -27.18 12.45 0.91
N ALA A 202 -27.30 13.54 1.67
CA ALA A 202 -28.33 13.68 2.69
C ALA A 202 -29.76 13.66 2.10
N GLU A 203 -29.91 14.16 0.86
CA GLU A 203 -31.17 14.14 0.10
C GLU A 203 -31.40 12.83 -0.68
N ALA A 204 -30.46 11.88 -0.63
CA ALA A 204 -30.57 10.61 -1.35
C ALA A 204 -31.87 9.87 -1.00
N ARG A 205 -32.51 9.31 -2.03
CA ARG A 205 -33.69 8.45 -1.88
C ARG A 205 -33.36 7.06 -2.41
N GLY A 206 -33.97 6.05 -1.81
CA GLY A 206 -33.72 4.66 -2.18
C GLY A 206 -32.48 4.06 -1.48
N PRO A 207 -32.12 2.82 -1.84
CA PRO A 207 -30.98 2.13 -1.26
C PRO A 207 -29.65 2.77 -1.67
N VAL A 208 -28.73 2.90 -0.70
CA VAL A 208 -27.37 3.40 -0.91
C VAL A 208 -26.36 2.35 -0.44
N ARG A 209 -25.25 2.25 -1.17
CA ARG A 209 -24.04 1.50 -0.81
C ARG A 209 -22.87 2.46 -0.73
N VAL A 210 -22.08 2.37 0.33
CA VAL A 210 -20.91 3.23 0.54
C VAL A 210 -19.67 2.41 0.91
N VAL A 211 -18.54 2.76 0.30
CA VAL A 211 -17.23 2.30 0.78
C VAL A 211 -16.88 3.08 2.05
N ARG A 212 -16.84 2.38 3.18
CA ARG A 212 -16.70 2.97 4.53
C ARG A 212 -15.24 3.25 4.91
N SER A 213 -15.06 3.99 6.00
CA SER A 213 -13.80 4.30 6.71
C SER A 213 -12.88 5.31 6.02
N TYR A 214 -13.26 5.84 4.86
CA TYR A 214 -12.46 6.81 4.11
C TYR A 214 -12.88 8.27 4.38
N ASP A 215 -14.17 8.54 4.59
CA ASP A 215 -14.68 9.90 4.78
C ASP A 215 -15.88 9.97 5.74
N ALA A 216 -15.62 10.43 6.97
CA ALA A 216 -16.64 10.57 8.00
C ALA A 216 -17.75 11.57 7.64
N THR A 217 -17.49 12.56 6.79
CA THR A 217 -18.51 13.53 6.35
C THR A 217 -19.50 12.88 5.40
N VAL A 218 -19.00 12.06 4.48
CA VAL A 218 -19.84 11.26 3.56
C VAL A 218 -20.66 10.24 4.35
N GLU A 219 -20.03 9.53 5.28
CA GLU A 219 -20.74 8.54 6.11
C GLU A 219 -21.82 9.19 6.98
N ALA A 220 -21.53 10.35 7.59
CA ALA A 220 -22.51 11.09 8.38
C ALA A 220 -23.74 11.48 7.54
N ALA A 221 -23.54 11.94 6.30
CA ALA A 221 -24.63 12.29 5.38
C ALA A 221 -25.51 11.10 4.97
N LEU A 222 -25.01 9.87 5.14
CA LEU A 222 -25.66 8.62 4.71
C LEU A 222 -26.17 7.76 5.87
N THR A 223 -26.00 8.18 7.13
CA THR A 223 -26.22 7.36 8.34
C THR A 223 -27.53 6.57 8.35
N ASP A 224 -28.64 7.15 7.88
CA ASP A 224 -29.98 6.58 7.87
C ASP A 224 -30.36 5.84 6.56
N LYS A 225 -29.43 5.73 5.61
CA LYS A 225 -29.67 5.29 4.22
C LYS A 225 -28.87 4.07 3.79
N VAL A 226 -27.86 3.71 4.56
CA VAL A 226 -26.95 2.59 4.31
C VAL A 226 -27.16 1.47 5.35
N THR A 227 -26.71 0.26 5.02
CA THR A 227 -26.72 -0.90 5.94
C THR A 227 -25.38 -1.59 5.86
N ALA A 228 -24.86 -2.06 7.00
CA ALA A 228 -23.56 -2.75 7.06
C ALA A 228 -23.48 -3.95 6.10
N GLU A 229 -24.58 -4.70 5.94
CA GLU A 229 -24.64 -5.85 5.02
C GLU A 229 -24.42 -5.44 3.55
N ARG A 230 -25.14 -4.41 3.08
CA ARG A 230 -24.98 -3.90 1.71
C ARG A 230 -23.59 -3.30 1.46
N ASP A 231 -23.04 -2.58 2.42
CA ASP A 231 -21.72 -1.98 2.29
C ASP A 231 -20.63 -3.07 2.25
N ALA A 232 -20.77 -4.12 3.06
CA ALA A 232 -19.87 -5.27 3.04
C ALA A 232 -19.95 -6.06 1.72
N GLU A 233 -21.16 -6.27 1.20
CA GLU A 233 -21.37 -6.90 -0.12
C GLU A 233 -20.74 -6.05 -1.25
N PHE A 234 -20.87 -4.73 -1.17
CA PHE A 234 -20.28 -3.81 -2.14
C PHE A 234 -18.74 -3.88 -2.12
N GLN A 235 -18.16 -3.78 -0.92
CA GLN A 235 -16.72 -3.93 -0.70
C GLN A 235 -16.20 -5.27 -1.23
N THR A 236 -16.92 -6.35 -0.94
CA THR A 236 -16.59 -7.71 -1.40
C THR A 236 -16.56 -7.77 -2.92
N PHE A 237 -17.59 -7.24 -3.59
CA PHE A 237 -17.67 -7.24 -5.05
C PHE A 237 -16.56 -6.42 -5.70
N LEU A 238 -16.25 -5.24 -5.17
CA LEU A 238 -15.13 -4.41 -5.64
C LEU A 238 -13.78 -5.13 -5.51
N SER A 239 -13.58 -5.84 -4.41
CA SER A 239 -12.40 -6.68 -4.19
C SER A 239 -12.27 -7.78 -5.23
N GLU A 240 -13.36 -8.47 -5.55
CA GLU A 240 -13.36 -9.57 -6.51
C GLU A 240 -13.18 -9.10 -7.95
N MET A 241 -13.67 -7.92 -8.31
CA MET A 241 -13.42 -7.32 -9.63
C MET A 241 -11.94 -7.12 -9.92
N ARG A 242 -11.11 -6.92 -8.88
CA ARG A 242 -9.65 -6.71 -8.98
C ARG A 242 -8.85 -8.01 -9.10
N LEU A 243 -9.48 -9.19 -8.95
CA LEU A 243 -8.76 -10.46 -9.00
C LEU A 243 -8.10 -10.67 -10.37
N VAL A 244 -8.88 -10.47 -11.44
CA VAL A 244 -8.44 -10.62 -12.84
C VAL A 244 -8.08 -9.26 -13.40
N LYS A 245 -6.80 -9.09 -13.73
CA LYS A 245 -6.23 -7.82 -14.19
C LYS A 245 -6.48 -7.65 -15.67
N ASP A 246 -6.86 -6.44 -16.06
CA ASP A 246 -6.88 -6.05 -17.46
C ASP A 246 -5.47 -5.71 -17.99
N ASP A 247 -5.37 -5.44 -19.29
CA ASP A 247 -4.11 -5.20 -19.98
C ASP A 247 -3.36 -3.95 -19.49
N PHE A 248 -4.07 -2.93 -19.00
CA PHE A 248 -3.46 -1.76 -18.39
C PHE A 248 -2.86 -2.12 -17.02
N GLU A 249 -3.61 -2.85 -16.19
CA GLU A 249 -3.15 -3.30 -14.87
C GLU A 249 -1.91 -4.21 -14.98
N ILE A 250 -1.89 -5.10 -15.96
CA ILE A 250 -0.74 -5.98 -16.23
C ILE A 250 0.49 -5.18 -16.67
N ALA A 251 0.30 -4.12 -17.47
CA ALA A 251 1.39 -3.24 -17.89
C ALA A 251 1.99 -2.49 -16.70
N GLU A 252 1.14 -1.96 -15.80
CA GLU A 252 1.56 -1.29 -14.57
C GLU A 252 2.32 -2.23 -13.63
N LEU A 253 1.82 -3.45 -13.40
CA LEU A 253 2.51 -4.46 -12.59
C LEU A 253 3.85 -4.87 -13.22
N THR A 254 3.90 -5.02 -14.55
CA THR A 254 5.17 -5.31 -15.24
C THR A 254 6.18 -4.18 -15.02
N PHE A 255 5.75 -2.92 -15.15
CA PHE A 255 6.61 -1.76 -14.87
C PHE A 255 7.06 -1.71 -13.41
N ALA A 256 6.18 -2.02 -12.46
CA ALA A 256 6.51 -2.09 -11.04
C ALA A 256 7.62 -3.10 -10.77
N CYS A 257 7.55 -4.31 -11.34
CA CYS A 257 8.59 -5.33 -11.21
C CYS A 257 9.91 -4.88 -11.85
N GLU A 258 9.86 -4.24 -13.02
CA GLU A 258 11.05 -3.71 -13.70
C GLU A 258 11.76 -2.61 -12.89
N ALA A 259 11.00 -1.67 -12.33
CA ALA A 259 11.53 -0.60 -11.48
C ALA A 259 12.08 -1.17 -10.17
N THR A 260 11.39 -2.15 -9.60
CA THR A 260 11.83 -2.90 -8.41
C THR A 260 13.17 -3.57 -8.67
N ALA A 261 13.33 -4.28 -9.79
CA ALA A 261 14.59 -4.91 -10.16
C ALA A 261 15.76 -3.91 -10.21
N ARG A 262 15.55 -2.73 -10.82
CA ARG A 262 16.55 -1.66 -10.83
C ARG A 262 16.85 -1.10 -9.43
N GLY A 263 15.90 -1.18 -8.50
CA GLY A 263 16.10 -0.84 -7.09
C GLY A 263 16.95 -1.86 -6.34
N PHE A 264 16.73 -3.16 -6.59
CA PHE A 264 17.60 -4.23 -6.10
C PHE A 264 19.03 -4.07 -6.63
N GLU A 265 19.21 -3.72 -7.90
CA GLU A 265 20.53 -3.43 -8.45
C GLU A 265 21.22 -2.25 -7.75
N ASP A 266 20.48 -1.18 -7.42
CA ASP A 266 21.04 -0.03 -6.69
C ASP A 266 21.51 -0.44 -5.30
N VAL A 267 20.73 -1.25 -4.59
CA VAL A 267 21.10 -1.77 -3.27
C VAL A 267 22.39 -2.57 -3.35
N VAL A 268 22.50 -3.50 -4.31
CA VAL A 268 23.69 -4.34 -4.46
C VAL A 268 24.96 -3.52 -4.67
N LYS A 269 24.88 -2.42 -5.43
CA LYS A 269 26.02 -1.53 -5.69
C LYS A 269 26.50 -0.76 -4.45
N VAL A 270 25.77 -0.81 -3.33
CA VAL A 270 26.08 -0.02 -2.13
C VAL A 270 26.14 -0.83 -0.83
N LEU A 271 26.15 -2.17 -0.90
CA LEU A 271 26.19 -3.02 0.29
C LEU A 271 27.46 -2.81 1.14
N ASP A 272 28.59 -2.47 0.52
CA ASP A 272 29.83 -2.10 1.21
C ASP A 272 29.66 -0.85 2.10
N ARG A 273 28.88 0.13 1.65
CA ARG A 273 28.56 1.35 2.40
C ARG A 273 27.52 1.09 3.48
N ALA A 274 26.58 0.18 3.24
CA ALA A 274 25.60 -0.23 4.23
C ALA A 274 26.27 -0.85 5.48
N GLN A 275 27.36 -1.59 5.30
CA GLN A 275 28.15 -2.15 6.42
C GLN A 275 28.73 -1.07 7.36
N ALA A 276 29.01 0.13 6.84
CA ALA A 276 29.50 1.26 7.63
C ALA A 276 28.37 2.02 8.35
N THR A 277 27.10 1.63 8.14
CA THR A 277 25.92 2.35 8.63
C THR A 277 24.90 1.40 9.27
N SER A 278 23.81 1.09 8.57
CA SER A 278 22.75 0.18 9.00
C SER A 278 21.87 -0.22 7.82
N GLU A 279 20.91 -1.11 8.09
CA GLU A 279 19.84 -1.50 7.16
C GLU A 279 19.07 -0.30 6.59
N ARG A 280 18.97 0.85 7.30
CA ARG A 280 18.33 2.08 6.79
C ARG A 280 19.02 2.67 5.56
N TYR A 281 20.30 2.41 5.38
CA TYR A 281 21.01 2.86 4.18
C TYR A 281 20.53 2.10 2.95
N ILE A 282 20.20 0.81 3.12
CA ILE A 282 19.59 -0.03 2.09
C ILE A 282 18.17 0.44 1.79
N GLU A 283 17.35 0.62 2.83
CA GLU A 283 15.98 1.15 2.74
C GLU A 283 15.96 2.48 1.97
N GLY A 284 16.79 3.45 2.34
CA GLY A 284 16.86 4.75 1.66
C GLY A 284 17.34 4.67 0.21
N THR A 285 18.21 3.71 -0.11
CA THR A 285 18.69 3.48 -1.48
C THR A 285 17.57 2.94 -2.35
N PHE A 286 16.83 1.93 -1.89
CA PHE A 286 15.68 1.41 -2.62
C PHE A 286 14.57 2.47 -2.75
N PHE A 287 14.28 3.19 -1.67
CA PHE A 287 13.27 4.26 -1.67
C PHE A 287 13.57 5.36 -2.69
N LEU A 288 14.84 5.71 -2.91
CA LEU A 288 15.21 6.66 -3.97
C LEU A 288 14.74 6.19 -5.35
N ARG A 289 14.97 4.91 -5.69
CA ARG A 289 14.47 4.32 -6.95
C ARG A 289 12.95 4.41 -7.02
N ALA A 290 12.28 3.95 -5.96
CA ALA A 290 10.82 3.92 -5.89
C ALA A 290 10.22 5.31 -6.10
N ARG A 291 10.79 6.33 -5.46
CA ARG A 291 10.28 7.71 -5.55
C ARG A 291 10.57 8.39 -6.88
N VAL A 292 11.67 8.05 -7.56
CA VAL A 292 12.05 8.67 -8.84
C VAL A 292 11.29 8.02 -10.01
N GLU A 293 11.18 6.69 -10.03
CA GLU A 293 10.56 5.99 -11.15
C GLU A 293 9.07 5.73 -10.95
N GLY A 294 8.61 5.54 -9.72
CA GLY A 294 7.21 5.30 -9.36
C GLY A 294 6.57 6.45 -8.60
N ASN A 295 5.64 6.11 -7.71
CA ASN A 295 5.06 6.96 -6.70
C ASN A 295 5.85 6.85 -5.39
N ASP A 296 5.87 5.66 -4.80
CA ASP A 296 6.42 5.37 -3.48
C ASP A 296 6.84 3.88 -3.44
N VAL A 297 7.19 3.35 -2.27
CA VAL A 297 7.21 1.91 -2.02
C VAL A 297 5.77 1.41 -1.81
N GLY A 298 5.45 0.19 -2.27
CA GLY A 298 4.13 -0.41 -2.07
C GLY A 298 3.81 -0.75 -0.61
N TYR A 299 4.86 -0.97 0.17
CA TYR A 299 4.84 -1.31 1.58
C TYR A 299 6.20 -0.95 2.18
N GLY A 300 6.28 -0.87 3.51
CA GLY A 300 7.56 -0.58 4.17
C GLY A 300 8.59 -1.64 3.84
N SER A 301 9.66 -1.26 3.13
CA SER A 301 10.72 -2.17 2.73
C SER A 301 11.31 -2.90 3.94
N ILE A 302 11.54 -4.19 3.81
CA ILE A 302 12.17 -5.03 4.83
C ILE A 302 13.61 -5.24 4.39
N CYS A 303 14.54 -4.62 5.11
CA CYS A 303 15.96 -4.70 4.85
C CYS A 303 16.62 -5.45 6.01
N ALA A 304 16.53 -6.77 6.04
CA ALA A 304 16.81 -7.56 7.23
C ALA A 304 18.13 -8.33 7.12
N SER A 305 19.17 -7.86 7.82
CA SER A 305 20.50 -8.49 7.87
C SER A 305 20.64 -9.47 9.03
N GLY A 306 21.28 -10.61 8.77
CA GLY A 306 21.58 -11.63 9.77
C GLY A 306 20.31 -12.11 10.49
N PRO A 307 20.31 -12.19 11.84
CA PRO A 307 19.15 -12.63 12.61
C PRO A 307 17.87 -11.82 12.40
N ASN A 308 17.94 -10.58 11.89
CA ASN A 308 16.72 -9.82 11.61
C ASN A 308 15.87 -10.47 10.51
N ALA A 309 16.50 -11.24 9.60
CA ALA A 309 15.82 -11.95 8.52
C ALA A 309 14.83 -13.01 9.04
N THR A 310 14.90 -13.40 10.32
CA THR A 310 13.93 -14.31 10.94
C THR A 310 12.66 -13.61 11.45
N THR A 311 12.58 -12.27 11.32
CA THR A 311 11.40 -11.46 11.63
C THR A 311 10.70 -11.05 10.33
N LEU A 312 9.53 -11.65 10.07
CA LEU A 312 8.86 -11.58 8.75
C LEU A 312 8.61 -10.14 8.25
N HIS A 313 8.20 -9.22 9.11
CA HIS A 313 7.95 -7.81 8.77
C HIS A 313 8.90 -6.87 9.51
N TRP A 314 10.21 -7.09 9.37
CA TRP A 314 11.24 -6.22 9.95
C TRP A 314 11.35 -4.89 9.19
N VAL A 315 10.46 -3.95 9.50
CA VAL A 315 10.41 -2.61 8.86
C VAL A 315 11.10 -1.51 9.66
N ARG A 316 11.67 -1.84 10.83
CA ARG A 316 12.43 -0.89 11.64
C ARG A 316 13.77 -0.53 10.99
N ASN A 317 14.32 -1.50 10.28
CA ASN A 317 15.55 -1.41 9.49
C ASN A 317 16.71 -0.77 10.27
N ASP A 318 16.79 -0.98 11.58
CA ASP A 318 17.80 -0.34 12.44
C ASP A 318 18.91 -1.29 12.91
N GLY A 319 18.99 -2.48 12.33
CA GLY A 319 20.07 -3.45 12.55
C GLY A 319 21.36 -3.10 11.80
N SER A 320 22.44 -3.74 12.26
CA SER A 320 23.75 -3.68 11.60
C SER A 320 23.77 -4.60 10.38
N VAL A 321 24.49 -4.17 9.35
CA VAL A 321 24.80 -5.00 8.16
C VAL A 321 26.24 -5.49 8.31
N ASN A 322 26.46 -6.79 8.43
CA ASN A 322 27.80 -7.34 8.70
C ASN A 322 28.31 -8.22 7.57
N ASP A 323 29.62 -8.25 7.39
CA ASP A 323 30.28 -9.23 6.51
C ASP A 323 29.94 -10.66 6.93
N GLY A 324 29.57 -11.50 5.96
CA GLY A 324 29.17 -12.90 6.17
C GLY A 324 27.69 -13.11 6.51
N ASP A 325 26.94 -12.06 6.84
CA ASP A 325 25.49 -12.16 7.02
C ASP A 325 24.76 -12.39 5.68
N LEU A 326 23.55 -12.94 5.76
CA LEU A 326 22.56 -12.80 4.69
C LEU A 326 21.75 -11.51 4.91
N LEU A 327 21.44 -10.82 3.83
CA LEU A 327 20.44 -9.76 3.75
C LEU A 327 19.20 -10.33 3.07
N LEU A 328 18.09 -10.42 3.79
CA LEU A 328 16.77 -10.59 3.19
C LEU A 328 16.24 -9.18 2.86
N LEU A 329 16.21 -8.85 1.58
CA LEU A 329 15.60 -7.62 1.07
C LEU A 329 14.26 -7.97 0.43
N ASP A 330 13.19 -7.50 1.04
CA ASP A 330 11.82 -7.59 0.57
C ASP A 330 11.29 -6.17 0.35
N ALA A 331 11.10 -5.81 -0.91
CA ALA A 331 10.72 -4.45 -1.30
C ALA A 331 10.08 -4.41 -2.69
N GLY A 332 9.11 -3.51 -2.85
CA GLY A 332 8.41 -3.28 -4.11
C GLY A 332 8.18 -1.81 -4.40
N VAL A 333 8.34 -1.43 -5.66
CA VAL A 333 7.97 -0.09 -6.16
C VAL A 333 6.46 -0.05 -6.36
N GLU A 334 5.82 1.04 -5.92
CA GLU A 334 4.46 1.41 -6.31
C GLU A 334 4.52 2.37 -7.51
N THR A 335 3.78 2.09 -8.58
CA THR A 335 3.70 2.95 -9.76
C THR A 335 2.95 4.25 -9.47
N ARG A 336 2.97 5.21 -10.40
CA ARG A 336 2.21 6.47 -10.24
C ARG A 336 0.71 6.24 -10.25
N GLU A 337 0.27 5.10 -10.76
CA GLU A 337 -1.10 4.64 -10.89
C GLU A 337 -1.48 3.66 -9.75
N LEU A 338 -0.61 3.54 -8.75
CA LEU A 338 -0.78 2.83 -7.47
C LEU A 338 -0.69 1.30 -7.52
N TYR A 339 -0.26 0.70 -8.63
CA TYR A 339 0.03 -0.75 -8.69
C TYR A 339 1.39 -1.01 -8.07
N THR A 340 1.58 -2.16 -7.42
CA THR A 340 2.86 -2.45 -6.78
C THR A 340 3.37 -3.85 -7.06
N ALA A 341 4.70 -3.97 -7.10
CA ALA A 341 5.40 -5.24 -7.09
C ALA A 341 5.62 -5.72 -5.65
N ASP A 342 5.92 -7.00 -5.49
CA ASP A 342 6.32 -7.58 -4.22
C ASP A 342 7.42 -8.63 -4.46
N VAL A 343 8.66 -8.25 -4.14
CA VAL A 343 9.82 -9.05 -4.51
C VAL A 343 10.74 -9.16 -3.32
N THR A 344 11.09 -10.40 -3.00
CA THR A 344 12.12 -10.73 -2.02
C THR A 344 13.32 -11.40 -2.69
N ARG A 345 14.53 -10.90 -2.37
CA ARG A 345 15.79 -11.63 -2.57
C ARG A 345 16.56 -11.72 -1.26
N THR A 346 17.06 -12.92 -0.97
CA THR A 346 18.05 -13.12 0.09
C THR A 346 19.45 -13.14 -0.54
N LEU A 347 20.33 -12.23 -0.11
CA LEU A 347 21.64 -11.95 -0.69
C LEU A 347 22.74 -12.13 0.36
N PRO A 348 23.87 -12.77 0.05
CA PRO A 348 25.03 -12.74 0.95
C PRO A 348 25.64 -11.34 0.94
N VAL A 349 25.77 -10.67 2.10
CA VAL A 349 26.23 -9.28 2.18
C VAL A 349 27.60 -9.09 1.52
N ASN A 350 28.46 -10.11 1.57
CA ASN A 350 29.79 -10.11 0.97
C ASN A 350 29.86 -10.72 -0.44
N GLY A 351 28.72 -11.04 -1.04
CA GLY A 351 28.59 -11.58 -2.40
C GLY A 351 28.85 -13.08 -2.55
N ARG A 352 29.04 -13.84 -1.46
CA ARG A 352 29.27 -15.30 -1.49
C ARG A 352 28.45 -16.02 -0.41
N PHE A 353 27.69 -17.03 -0.79
CA PHE A 353 27.03 -17.89 0.20
C PHE A 353 28.04 -18.81 0.87
N THR A 354 27.93 -19.00 2.18
CA THR A 354 28.56 -20.14 2.86
C THR A 354 27.87 -21.45 2.47
N GLU A 355 28.49 -22.60 2.72
CA GLU A 355 27.88 -23.91 2.43
C GLU A 355 26.52 -24.08 3.13
N LEU A 356 26.40 -23.64 4.38
CA LEU A 356 25.15 -23.72 5.14
C LEU A 356 24.09 -22.75 4.61
N GLN A 357 24.47 -21.50 4.33
CA GLN A 357 23.55 -20.52 3.72
C GLN A 357 23.04 -21.03 2.37
N ARG A 358 23.94 -21.56 1.54
CA ARG A 358 23.61 -22.15 0.23
C ARG A 358 22.65 -23.33 0.37
N LYS A 359 22.89 -24.23 1.33
CA LYS A 359 22.03 -25.37 1.61
C LYS A 359 20.59 -24.94 1.92
N ILE A 360 20.42 -23.94 2.78
CA ILE A 360 19.10 -23.42 3.15
C ILE A 360 18.46 -22.68 1.97
N TYR A 361 19.25 -21.87 1.25
CA TYR A 361 18.81 -21.12 0.09
C TYR A 361 18.30 -22.02 -1.04
N ASP A 362 19.05 -23.05 -1.40
CA ASP A 362 18.67 -23.99 -2.46
C ASP A 362 17.39 -24.77 -2.10
N ALA A 363 17.15 -25.05 -0.81
CA ALA A 363 15.88 -25.65 -0.37
C ALA A 363 14.68 -24.72 -0.58
N VAL A 364 14.85 -23.42 -0.32
CA VAL A 364 13.81 -22.41 -0.58
C VAL A 364 13.62 -22.21 -2.09
N TYR A 365 14.70 -22.20 -2.87
CA TYR A 365 14.64 -22.15 -4.33
C TYR A 365 13.85 -23.35 -4.90
N ASP A 366 14.19 -24.57 -4.50
CA ASP A 366 13.49 -25.79 -4.92
C ASP A 366 11.99 -25.73 -4.57
N ALA A 367 11.65 -25.20 -3.39
CA ALA A 367 10.27 -25.01 -2.98
C ALA A 367 9.54 -23.97 -3.82
N GLN A 368 10.22 -22.89 -4.21
CA GLN A 368 9.65 -21.86 -5.09
C GLN A 368 9.36 -22.45 -6.46
N GLU A 369 10.30 -23.19 -7.05
CA GLU A 369 10.11 -23.84 -8.36
C GLU A 369 8.95 -24.83 -8.34
N ALA A 370 8.79 -25.61 -7.25
CA ALA A 370 7.64 -26.50 -7.08
C ALA A 370 6.32 -25.73 -6.95
N GLY A 371 6.31 -24.60 -6.24
CA GLY A 371 5.16 -23.70 -6.16
C GLY A 371 4.79 -23.14 -7.55
N ILE A 372 5.76 -22.57 -8.26
CA ILE A 372 5.58 -21.99 -9.61
C ILE A 372 5.01 -23.01 -10.58
N ALA A 373 5.51 -24.25 -10.56
CA ALA A 373 5.01 -25.32 -11.44
C ALA A 373 3.53 -25.66 -11.21
N ALA A 374 2.96 -25.32 -10.04
CA ALA A 374 1.55 -25.51 -9.73
C ALA A 374 0.68 -24.27 -10.07
N VAL A 375 1.28 -23.12 -10.39
CA VAL A 375 0.56 -21.91 -10.81
C VAL A 375 0.17 -22.03 -12.27
N ARG A 376 -1.11 -22.29 -12.53
CA ARG A 376 -1.67 -22.41 -13.88
C ARG A 376 -3.19 -22.23 -13.86
N PRO A 377 -3.82 -21.86 -14.99
CA PRO A 377 -5.27 -21.73 -15.06
C PRO A 377 -5.97 -23.04 -14.69
N GLY A 378 -7.05 -22.91 -13.91
CA GLY A 378 -7.85 -24.03 -13.41
C GLY A 378 -7.26 -24.77 -12.21
N ALA A 379 -6.01 -24.53 -11.81
CA ALA A 379 -5.47 -25.05 -10.56
C ALA A 379 -6.16 -24.39 -9.36
N LYS A 380 -6.20 -25.08 -8.21
CA LYS A 380 -6.70 -24.45 -6.98
C LYS A 380 -5.68 -23.44 -6.50
N TYR A 381 -6.16 -22.31 -5.96
CA TYR A 381 -5.28 -21.30 -5.37
C TYR A 381 -4.30 -21.92 -4.36
N ARG A 382 -4.72 -22.93 -3.57
CA ARG A 382 -3.86 -23.53 -2.55
C ARG A 382 -2.78 -24.48 -3.08
N ASP A 383 -2.84 -24.88 -4.35
CA ASP A 383 -1.98 -25.95 -4.88
C ASP A 383 -0.49 -25.54 -4.84
N PHE A 384 -0.16 -24.29 -5.17
CA PHE A 384 1.23 -23.81 -5.14
C PHE A 384 1.80 -23.75 -3.71
N HIS A 385 0.99 -23.33 -2.74
CA HIS A 385 1.37 -23.38 -1.34
C HIS A 385 1.64 -24.81 -0.87
N GLN A 386 0.77 -25.76 -1.24
CA GLN A 386 0.96 -27.16 -0.87
C GLN A 386 2.21 -27.77 -1.51
N ALA A 387 2.48 -27.46 -2.78
CA ALA A 387 3.67 -27.92 -3.48
C ALA A 387 4.96 -27.42 -2.83
N ALA A 388 5.05 -26.12 -2.52
CA ALA A 388 6.20 -25.54 -1.85
C ALA A 388 6.39 -26.08 -0.42
N GLN A 389 5.31 -26.16 0.37
CA GLN A 389 5.38 -26.69 1.74
C GLN A 389 5.82 -28.15 1.80
N ARG A 390 5.45 -28.96 0.78
CA ARG A 390 5.92 -30.34 0.67
C ARG A 390 7.43 -30.40 0.52
N VAL A 391 8.01 -29.63 -0.41
CA VAL A 391 9.46 -29.59 -0.62
C VAL A 391 10.19 -29.13 0.64
N LEU A 392 9.73 -28.05 1.28
CA LEU A 392 10.34 -27.58 2.54
C LEU A 392 10.26 -28.65 3.64
N THR A 393 9.14 -29.36 3.73
CA THR A 393 8.98 -30.45 4.71
C THR A 393 9.94 -31.60 4.45
N GLU A 394 10.09 -32.02 3.19
CA GLU A 394 11.04 -33.06 2.79
C GLU A 394 12.47 -32.69 3.21
N ARG A 395 12.88 -31.44 2.99
CA ARG A 395 14.19 -30.93 3.40
C ARG A 395 14.37 -30.89 4.91
N LEU A 396 13.37 -30.40 5.65
CA LEU A 396 13.42 -30.34 7.12
C LEU A 396 13.50 -31.74 7.76
N VAL A 397 12.81 -32.73 7.19
CA VAL A 397 12.90 -34.14 7.61
C VAL A 397 14.25 -34.74 7.22
N GLU A 398 14.73 -34.50 6.00
CA GLU A 398 16.05 -34.95 5.52
C GLU A 398 17.18 -34.44 6.43
N TRP A 399 17.09 -33.19 6.90
CA TRP A 399 18.09 -32.59 7.79
C TRP A 399 17.92 -33.00 9.25
N GLY A 400 16.90 -33.78 9.59
CA GLY A 400 16.62 -34.23 10.95
C GLY A 400 16.12 -33.11 11.87
N LEU A 401 15.61 -32.00 11.33
CA LEU A 401 15.01 -30.91 12.12
C LEU A 401 13.57 -31.24 12.54
N VAL A 402 12.89 -32.11 11.79
CA VAL A 402 11.57 -32.65 12.15
C VAL A 402 11.59 -34.17 12.02
N GLU A 403 11.10 -34.84 13.06
CA GLU A 403 10.97 -36.29 13.07
C GLU A 403 9.65 -36.77 12.45
N GLY A 404 9.70 -37.93 11.80
CA GLY A 404 8.53 -38.63 11.27
C GLY A 404 8.41 -38.59 9.74
N PRO A 405 7.43 -39.33 9.18
CA PRO A 405 7.20 -39.33 7.73
C PRO A 405 6.62 -37.99 7.26
N VAL A 406 7.05 -37.53 6.08
CA VAL A 406 6.68 -36.24 5.46
C VAL A 406 5.16 -36.00 5.48
N GLU A 407 4.36 -37.00 5.11
CA GLU A 407 2.88 -36.86 5.10
C GLU A 407 2.31 -36.54 6.47
N ARG A 408 2.85 -37.14 7.54
CA ARG A 408 2.37 -36.89 8.91
C ARG A 408 2.78 -35.51 9.39
N VAL A 409 3.97 -35.05 9.01
CA VAL A 409 4.46 -33.71 9.31
C VAL A 409 3.55 -32.67 8.65
N LEU A 410 3.23 -32.84 7.36
CA LEU A 410 2.33 -31.97 6.60
C LEU A 410 0.90 -31.96 7.17
N GLU A 411 0.34 -33.13 7.47
CA GLU A 411 -1.02 -33.27 8.03
C GLU A 411 -1.17 -32.49 9.35
N LEU A 412 -0.14 -32.55 10.20
CA LEU A 412 -0.11 -31.85 11.48
C LEU A 412 0.37 -30.40 11.38
N GLY A 413 0.97 -30.01 10.24
CA GLY A 413 1.59 -28.71 10.04
C GLY A 413 2.82 -28.46 10.92
N LEU A 414 3.58 -29.48 11.31
CA LEU A 414 4.72 -29.31 12.23
C LEU A 414 5.87 -28.52 11.62
N GLN A 415 6.05 -28.60 10.29
CA GLN A 415 7.03 -27.81 9.55
C GLN A 415 6.83 -26.30 9.71
N ARG A 416 5.59 -25.88 10.00
CA ARG A 416 5.21 -24.47 10.10
C ARG A 416 5.97 -23.73 11.19
N ARG A 417 6.66 -24.43 12.11
CA ARG A 417 7.61 -23.81 13.05
C ARG A 417 8.65 -22.93 12.32
N TRP A 418 9.08 -23.33 11.12
CA TRP A 418 10.06 -22.58 10.31
C TRP A 418 9.49 -22.06 8.98
N THR A 419 8.22 -22.38 8.65
CA THR A 419 7.51 -21.96 7.42
C THR A 419 6.19 -21.23 7.74
N LEU A 420 6.24 -20.20 8.59
CA LEU A 420 5.07 -19.66 9.31
C LEU A 420 4.01 -18.95 8.44
N HIS A 421 4.38 -18.39 7.28
CA HIS A 421 3.48 -17.60 6.42
C HIS A 421 2.92 -18.41 5.24
N GLY A 422 1.93 -17.82 4.56
CA GLY A 422 1.45 -18.34 3.28
C GLY A 422 2.57 -18.27 2.24
N THR A 423 2.49 -19.08 1.18
CA THR A 423 3.52 -19.06 0.12
C THR A 423 3.23 -18.01 -0.95
N GLY A 424 2.24 -17.16 -0.73
CA GLY A 424 1.88 -16.07 -1.63
C GLY A 424 0.46 -15.54 -1.40
N HIS A 425 0.18 -14.42 -2.07
CA HIS A 425 -1.08 -13.69 -2.09
C HIS A 425 -1.33 -13.06 -3.47
N MET A 426 -2.58 -12.67 -3.74
CA MET A 426 -2.90 -11.82 -4.90
C MET A 426 -2.21 -10.46 -4.77
N LEU A 427 -1.83 -9.90 -5.92
CA LEU A 427 -1.08 -8.66 -6.03
C LEU A 427 -1.75 -7.71 -7.03
N GLY A 428 -1.71 -6.41 -6.77
CA GLY A 428 -2.28 -5.39 -7.65
C GLY A 428 -2.12 -3.98 -7.09
N LEU A 429 -3.24 -3.29 -6.89
CA LEU A 429 -3.27 -1.94 -6.30
C LEU A 429 -3.02 -1.94 -4.79
N ASP A 430 -3.13 -3.09 -4.13
CA ASP A 430 -2.61 -3.33 -2.79
C ASP A 430 -1.57 -4.45 -2.89
N VAL A 431 -0.54 -4.41 -2.04
CA VAL A 431 0.45 -5.51 -1.96
C VAL A 431 -0.25 -6.84 -1.64
N HIS A 432 -1.07 -6.85 -0.59
CA HIS A 432 -2.00 -7.93 -0.28
C HIS A 432 -3.37 -7.63 -0.89
N ASP A 433 -3.49 -7.80 -2.20
CA ASP A 433 -4.71 -7.49 -2.94
C ASP A 433 -5.86 -8.45 -2.58
N CYS A 434 -7.09 -7.99 -2.81
CA CYS A 434 -8.31 -8.77 -2.77
C CYS A 434 -8.63 -9.34 -1.37
N ALA A 435 -8.14 -8.69 -0.30
CA ALA A 435 -8.27 -9.16 1.08
C ALA A 435 -9.73 -9.32 1.56
N THR A 436 -10.69 -8.63 0.92
CA THR A 436 -12.13 -8.73 1.24
C THR A 436 -12.90 -9.62 0.25
N ALA A 437 -12.23 -10.25 -0.72
CA ALA A 437 -12.85 -11.21 -1.61
C ALA A 437 -13.38 -12.43 -0.84
N ARG A 438 -14.42 -13.07 -1.36
CA ARG A 438 -14.95 -14.29 -0.76
C ARG A 438 -13.92 -15.40 -0.85
N ARG A 439 -13.90 -16.29 0.15
CA ARG A 439 -12.98 -17.42 0.19
C ARG A 439 -13.16 -18.32 -1.03
N GLU A 440 -14.40 -18.54 -1.43
CA GLU A 440 -14.79 -19.39 -2.55
C GLU A 440 -14.28 -18.85 -3.90
N THR A 441 -14.16 -17.53 -4.02
CA THR A 441 -13.60 -16.85 -5.20
C THR A 441 -12.07 -16.75 -5.13
N TYR A 442 -11.51 -16.73 -3.92
CA TYR A 442 -10.08 -16.52 -3.67
C TYR A 442 -9.41 -17.77 -3.09
N ALA A 443 -9.23 -17.84 -1.77
CA ALA A 443 -8.40 -18.86 -1.11
C ALA A 443 -8.86 -20.33 -1.31
N GLU A 444 -10.10 -20.56 -1.72
CA GLU A 444 -10.71 -21.86 -2.04
C GLU A 444 -11.09 -21.99 -3.52
N GLY A 445 -10.88 -20.90 -4.28
CA GLY A 445 -11.16 -20.78 -5.70
C GLY A 445 -10.11 -21.43 -6.59
N THR A 446 -10.23 -21.14 -7.88
CA THR A 446 -9.30 -21.56 -8.93
C THR A 446 -8.61 -20.36 -9.53
N LEU A 447 -7.37 -20.56 -9.97
CA LEU A 447 -6.62 -19.55 -10.71
C LEU A 447 -7.19 -19.39 -12.11
N GLU A 448 -7.29 -18.16 -12.58
CA GLU A 448 -7.78 -17.80 -13.91
C GLU A 448 -6.75 -16.91 -14.63
N PRO A 449 -6.67 -16.97 -15.98
CA PRO A 449 -5.82 -16.06 -16.74
C PRO A 449 -6.10 -14.59 -16.37
N GLY A 450 -5.04 -13.81 -16.21
CA GLY A 450 -5.12 -12.41 -15.77
C GLY A 450 -4.99 -12.23 -14.25
N MET A 451 -5.06 -13.28 -13.43
CA MET A 451 -4.72 -13.17 -12.01
C MET A 451 -3.21 -12.94 -11.83
N CYS A 452 -2.85 -12.01 -10.92
CA CYS A 452 -1.47 -11.78 -10.50
C CYS A 452 -1.29 -12.15 -9.02
N LEU A 453 -0.26 -12.92 -8.69
CA LEU A 453 0.05 -13.36 -7.33
C LEU A 453 1.56 -13.52 -7.09
N THR A 454 1.97 -13.45 -5.83
CA THR A 454 3.33 -13.76 -5.38
C THR A 454 3.56 -15.27 -5.21
N VAL A 455 4.79 -15.72 -5.36
CA VAL A 455 5.26 -17.05 -4.92
C VAL A 455 6.52 -16.91 -4.07
N GLU A 456 6.36 -17.01 -2.76
CA GLU A 456 7.29 -16.55 -1.72
C GLU A 456 7.56 -17.58 -0.60
N PRO A 457 8.03 -18.81 -0.87
CA PRO A 457 8.41 -19.70 0.22
C PRO A 457 9.58 -19.13 1.03
N GLY A 458 9.65 -19.52 2.30
CA GLY A 458 10.77 -19.15 3.17
C GLY A 458 11.00 -20.10 4.33
N LEU A 459 12.23 -20.06 4.85
CA LEU A 459 12.69 -20.76 6.04
C LEU A 459 13.30 -19.77 7.03
N TYR A 460 12.89 -19.84 8.29
CA TYR A 460 13.30 -18.89 9.32
C TYR A 460 13.68 -19.62 10.60
N PHE A 461 14.96 -19.61 10.95
CA PHE A 461 15.49 -20.26 12.14
C PHE A 461 15.80 -19.22 13.22
N GLN A 462 14.89 -19.01 14.16
CA GLN A 462 15.05 -17.98 15.20
C GLN A 462 16.37 -18.14 15.97
N ALA A 463 16.99 -17.02 16.34
CA ALA A 463 18.28 -17.00 17.03
C ALA A 463 18.27 -17.78 18.37
N ASP A 464 17.12 -17.84 19.03
CA ASP A 464 16.90 -18.51 20.31
C ASP A 464 16.22 -19.89 20.18
N ASP A 465 16.03 -20.41 18.95
CA ASP A 465 15.44 -21.72 18.74
C ASP A 465 16.43 -22.84 19.09
N LEU A 466 16.36 -23.32 20.33
CA LEU A 466 17.19 -24.43 20.82
C LEU A 466 16.84 -25.79 20.20
N THR A 467 15.76 -25.89 19.41
CA THR A 467 15.39 -27.14 18.73
C THR A 467 16.11 -27.35 17.40
N VAL A 468 16.85 -26.33 16.91
CA VAL A 468 17.72 -26.44 15.75
C VAL A 468 19.20 -26.33 16.15
N PRO A 469 20.13 -26.93 15.37
CA PRO A 469 21.56 -26.79 15.62
C PRO A 469 21.99 -25.32 15.63
N GLU A 470 22.97 -25.00 16.47
CA GLU A 470 23.43 -23.62 16.71
C GLU A 470 23.81 -22.89 15.41
N GLU A 471 24.41 -23.59 14.46
CA GLU A 471 24.82 -23.05 13.16
C GLU A 471 23.67 -22.56 12.27
N TYR A 472 22.44 -23.06 12.44
CA TYR A 472 21.27 -22.62 11.66
C TYR A 472 20.63 -21.35 12.23
N ARG A 473 20.86 -21.06 13.51
CA ARG A 473 20.15 -20.02 14.25
C ARG A 473 20.50 -18.64 13.72
N GLY A 474 19.47 -17.81 13.53
CA GLY A 474 19.58 -16.48 12.95
C GLY A 474 19.60 -16.47 11.42
N ILE A 475 19.42 -17.60 10.74
CA ILE A 475 19.31 -17.65 9.28
C ILE A 475 17.84 -17.57 8.87
N GLY A 476 17.49 -16.53 8.12
CA GLY A 476 16.23 -16.39 7.41
C GLY A 476 16.45 -16.31 5.91
N VAL A 477 15.69 -17.07 5.13
CA VAL A 477 15.71 -17.03 3.67
C VAL A 477 14.29 -16.98 3.14
N ARG A 478 14.01 -16.03 2.25
CA ARG A 478 12.83 -15.98 1.39
C ARG A 478 13.25 -15.64 -0.04
N ILE A 479 12.57 -16.26 -1.01
CA ILE A 479 12.72 -15.96 -2.43
C ILE A 479 11.32 -15.78 -2.98
N GLU A 480 11.05 -14.62 -3.56
CA GLU A 480 9.71 -14.21 -3.96
C GLU A 480 9.69 -13.56 -5.32
N ASP A 481 8.68 -13.90 -6.11
CA ASP A 481 8.45 -13.34 -7.43
C ASP A 481 6.97 -13.16 -7.71
N ASP A 482 6.70 -12.21 -8.60
CA ASP A 482 5.37 -11.84 -9.06
C ASP A 482 5.03 -12.61 -10.33
N PHE A 483 3.89 -13.30 -10.32
CA PHE A 483 3.43 -14.12 -11.44
C PHE A 483 2.09 -13.66 -11.99
N LEU A 484 2.00 -13.54 -13.31
CA LEU A 484 0.76 -13.44 -14.05
C LEU A 484 0.33 -14.83 -14.51
N VAL A 485 -0.87 -15.28 -14.15
CA VAL A 485 -1.48 -16.49 -14.71
C VAL A 485 -1.85 -16.22 -16.18
N THR A 486 -1.38 -17.08 -17.08
CA THR A 486 -1.65 -17.02 -18.53
C THR A 486 -2.63 -18.12 -18.93
N GLU A 487 -3.00 -18.18 -20.21
CA GLU A 487 -3.91 -19.22 -20.75
C GLU A 487 -3.36 -20.66 -20.63
N ASP A 488 -2.04 -20.81 -20.51
CA ASP A 488 -1.32 -22.09 -20.55
C ASP A 488 -0.37 -22.32 -19.36
N GLY A 489 -0.29 -21.39 -18.42
CA GLY A 489 0.60 -21.48 -17.27
C GLY A 489 0.69 -20.17 -16.49
N CYS A 490 1.92 -19.71 -16.24
CA CYS A 490 2.17 -18.41 -15.64
C CYS A 490 3.44 -17.77 -16.23
N ARG A 491 3.48 -16.44 -16.23
CA ARG A 491 4.63 -15.62 -16.60
C ARG A 491 5.21 -14.95 -15.35
N ASN A 492 6.50 -15.13 -15.10
CA ASN A 492 7.21 -14.39 -14.06
C ASN A 492 7.42 -12.93 -14.53
N LEU A 493 6.84 -11.98 -13.82
CA LEU A 493 6.96 -10.53 -14.08
C LEU A 493 8.28 -9.97 -13.53
N SER A 494 8.78 -10.51 -12.42
CA SER A 494 10.05 -10.14 -11.77
C SER A 494 11.25 -11.01 -12.21
N GLY A 495 11.10 -11.76 -13.29
CA GLY A 495 12.08 -12.76 -13.76
C GLY A 495 13.43 -12.20 -14.23
N MET A 496 13.59 -10.88 -14.28
CA MET A 496 14.88 -10.24 -14.54
C MET A 496 15.87 -10.32 -13.37
N LEU A 497 15.38 -10.57 -12.14
CA LEU A 497 16.23 -10.75 -10.97
C LEU A 497 16.62 -12.23 -10.80
N PRO A 498 17.91 -12.56 -10.61
CA PRO A 498 18.36 -13.94 -10.46
C PRO A 498 17.82 -14.58 -9.18
N ARG A 499 17.63 -15.91 -9.21
CA ARG A 499 17.08 -16.71 -8.10
C ARG A 499 17.92 -17.92 -7.76
N ARG A 500 18.68 -18.49 -8.70
CA ARG A 500 19.64 -19.55 -8.37
C ARG A 500 20.82 -18.90 -7.66
N ALA A 501 21.32 -19.48 -6.58
CA ALA A 501 22.36 -18.85 -5.79
C ALA A 501 23.64 -18.54 -6.60
N GLU A 502 24.03 -19.39 -7.55
CA GLU A 502 25.15 -19.11 -8.46
C GLU A 502 24.91 -17.93 -9.42
N ASP A 503 23.66 -17.71 -9.81
CA ASP A 503 23.26 -16.58 -10.64
C ASP A 503 23.22 -15.29 -9.81
N VAL A 504 22.78 -15.38 -8.55
CA VAL A 504 22.80 -14.27 -7.58
C VAL A 504 24.24 -13.83 -7.32
N GLU A 505 25.15 -14.74 -6.99
CA GLU A 505 26.55 -14.41 -6.76
C GLU A 505 27.21 -13.78 -8.00
N ARG A 506 26.91 -14.31 -9.19
CA ARG A 506 27.44 -13.76 -10.45
C ARG A 506 26.92 -12.36 -10.72
N TRP A 507 25.61 -12.16 -10.59
CA TRP A 507 24.96 -10.85 -10.75
C TRP A 507 25.52 -9.81 -9.77
N MET A 508 25.69 -10.17 -8.49
CA MET A 508 26.29 -9.28 -7.51
C MET A 508 27.74 -8.92 -7.84
N ALA A 509 28.54 -9.89 -8.29
CA ALA A 509 29.92 -9.66 -8.70
C ALA A 509 30.01 -8.72 -9.92
N ASP A 510 29.14 -8.91 -10.92
CA ASP A 510 29.09 -8.10 -12.14
C ASP A 510 28.73 -6.64 -11.81
N LEU A 511 27.74 -6.40 -10.93
CA LEU A 511 27.35 -5.06 -10.49
C LEU A 511 28.40 -4.38 -9.62
N GLY A 512 29.08 -5.14 -8.75
CA GLY A 512 30.18 -4.63 -7.94
C GLY A 512 31.36 -4.17 -8.80
N ALA A 513 31.71 -4.95 -9.84
CA ALA A 513 32.78 -4.60 -10.78
C ALA A 513 32.47 -3.36 -11.63
N ALA A 514 31.18 -3.11 -11.96
CA ALA A 514 30.77 -1.93 -12.71
C ALA A 514 30.73 -0.63 -11.88
N SER A 515 30.76 -0.73 -10.56
CA SER A 515 30.64 0.39 -9.62
C SER A 515 31.97 0.85 -9.02
N ALA A 516 33.03 0.05 -9.22
CA ALA A 516 34.42 0.33 -8.85
C ALA A 516 35.17 1.04 -10.00
#